data_AF-A0AAU1AY30-F1
#
_entry.id   AF-A0AAU1AY30-F1
#
_cell.length_a   1.000
_cell.length_b   1.000
_cell.length_c   1.000
_cell.angle_alpha   90.00
_cell.angle_beta   90.00
_cell.angle_gamma   90.00
#
_symmetry.space_group_name_H-M   'P 1'
#
loop_
_entity.id
_entity.type
_entity.pdbx_description
1 polymer ?
#
loop_
_entity_poly.entity_id
_entity_poly.type
_entity_poly.pdbx_seq_one_letter_code
_entity_poly.pdbx_strand_id
1 'polypeptide(L)'
;MQRDREVHEWLTAARDADLPVITSAAVLVEVIHPRINDAALKWTLSRLQVAPVTQAIAQSAAALLRAAGPHGHEYAIDAVLCATALTQPGRVTILTSDAEDIGMLTAPHIRVVTEKV
;
A
#
# COMPACT_ATOMS: atom_id res chain seq x y z
N MET A 1 6.10 14.64 11.77
CA MET A 1 7.27 15.49 11.45
C MET A 1 8.22 14.80 10.48
N GLN A 2 8.94 13.74 10.87
CA GLN A 2 9.88 13.07 9.96
C GLN A 2 9.19 12.17 8.91
N ARG A 3 8.28 11.27 9.34
CA ARG A 3 7.48 10.45 8.41
C ARG A 3 6.69 11.30 7.41
N ASP A 4 6.01 12.35 7.88
CA ASP A 4 5.26 13.26 7.00
C ASP A 4 6.17 13.92 5.95
N ARG A 5 7.44 14.19 6.29
CA ARG A 5 8.43 14.73 5.36
C ARG A 5 8.87 13.67 4.34
N GLU A 6 9.16 12.45 4.78
CA GLU A 6 9.55 11.34 3.90
C GLU A 6 8.43 10.99 2.91
N VAL A 7 7.18 10.91 3.37
CA VAL A 7 6.01 10.74 2.50
C VAL A 7 5.87 11.91 1.52
N HIS A 8 6.09 13.15 1.98
CA HIS A 8 6.02 14.32 1.10
C HIS A 8 7.10 14.30 0.00
N GLU A 9 8.32 13.88 0.34
CA GLU A 9 9.43 13.71 -0.60
C GLU A 9 9.08 12.67 -1.67
N TRP A 10 8.52 11.52 -1.28
CA TRP A 10 8.03 10.50 -2.22
C TRP A 10 6.90 11.00 -3.12
N LEU A 11 5.91 11.70 -2.57
CA LEU A 11 4.81 12.27 -3.36
C LEU A 11 5.29 13.32 -4.36
N THR A 12 6.32 14.09 -3.98
CA THR A 12 6.94 15.08 -4.87
C THR A 12 7.72 14.39 -5.99
N ALA A 13 8.55 13.40 -5.65
CA ALA A 13 9.32 12.62 -6.62
C ALA A 13 8.41 11.88 -7.62
N ALA A 14 7.31 11.28 -7.15
CA ALA A 14 6.34 10.62 -8.01
C ALA A 14 5.68 11.62 -8.98
N ARG A 15 5.32 12.81 -8.50
CA ARG A 15 4.76 13.87 -9.34
C ARG A 15 5.75 14.34 -10.40
N ASP A 16 7.01 14.58 -10.02
CA ASP A 16 8.05 15.06 -10.94
C ASP A 16 8.39 14.01 -12.01
N ALA A 17 8.22 12.73 -11.68
CA ALA A 17 8.41 11.60 -12.59
C ALA A 17 7.14 11.18 -13.35
N ASP A 18 6.01 11.89 -13.18
CA ASP A 18 4.69 11.55 -13.74
C ASP A 18 4.24 10.11 -13.42
N LEU A 19 4.55 9.65 -12.19
CA LEU A 19 4.19 8.32 -11.70
C LEU A 19 2.87 8.36 -10.92
N PRO A 20 1.98 7.37 -11.14
CA PRO A 20 0.76 7.25 -10.35
C PRO A 20 1.11 6.86 -8.91
N VAL A 21 0.47 7.52 -7.95
CA VAL A 21 0.53 7.12 -6.54
C VAL A 21 -0.81 6.50 -6.17
N ILE A 22 -0.77 5.22 -5.77
CA ILE A 22 -1.97 4.39 -5.62
C ILE A 22 -2.02 3.86 -4.18
N THR A 23 -3.21 3.84 -3.59
CA THR A 23 -3.49 3.11 -2.35
C THR A 23 -4.71 2.21 -2.53
N SER A 24 -4.83 1.16 -1.72
CA SER A 24 -6.02 0.31 -1.70
C SER A 24 -7.12 0.95 -0.87
N ALA A 25 -8.39 0.83 -1.30
CA ALA A 25 -9.53 1.25 -0.50
C ALA A 25 -9.58 0.55 0.88
N ALA A 26 -9.00 -0.64 1.01
CA ALA A 26 -8.89 -1.33 2.31
C ALA A 26 -8.02 -0.57 3.33
N VAL A 27 -6.96 0.10 2.88
CA VAL A 27 -6.05 0.88 3.76
C VAL A 27 -6.79 2.06 4.41
N LEU A 28 -7.82 2.59 3.75
CA LEU A 28 -8.65 3.65 4.35
C LEU A 28 -9.35 3.19 5.62
N VAL A 29 -9.67 1.89 5.75
CA VAL A 29 -10.30 1.32 6.94
C VAL A 29 -9.36 1.36 8.15
N GLU A 30 -8.05 1.21 7.94
CA GLU A 30 -7.04 1.28 9.01
C GLU A 30 -6.74 2.72 9.43
N VAL A 31 -6.67 3.60 8.44
CA VAL A 31 -6.21 4.98 8.64
C VAL A 31 -7.35 5.87 9.17
N ILE A 32 -8.60 5.64 8.77
CA ILE A 32 -9.72 6.48 9.21
C ILE A 32 -10.16 6.09 10.62
N HIS A 33 -9.79 6.93 11.60
CA HIS A 33 -10.22 6.80 12.99
C HIS A 33 -10.62 8.17 13.58
N PRO A 34 -11.40 8.23 14.69
CA PRO A 34 -11.97 9.50 15.19
C PRO A 34 -10.97 10.60 15.60
N ARG A 35 -9.68 10.27 15.71
CA ARG A 35 -8.61 11.21 16.08
C ARG A 35 -7.79 11.67 14.87
N ILE A 36 -8.12 11.23 13.67
CA ILE A 36 -7.37 11.61 12.47
C ILE A 36 -7.66 13.06 12.09
N ASN A 37 -6.65 13.75 11.57
CA ASN A 37 -6.81 15.05 10.96
C ASN A 37 -7.48 14.88 9.59
N ASP A 38 -8.80 15.06 9.54
CA ASP A 38 -9.61 14.91 8.31
C ASP A 38 -9.14 15.81 7.16
N ALA A 39 -8.71 17.04 7.44
CA ALA A 39 -8.20 17.95 6.42
C ALA A 39 -6.87 17.45 5.82
N ALA A 40 -5.95 16.97 6.65
CA ALA A 40 -4.70 16.37 6.20
C ALA A 40 -4.95 15.09 5.41
N LEU A 41 -5.87 14.23 5.87
CA LEU A 41 -6.25 13.01 5.16
C LEU A 41 -6.84 13.32 3.77
N LYS A 42 -7.82 14.23 3.68
CA LYS A 42 -8.42 14.65 2.40
C LYS A 42 -7.39 15.24 1.45
N TRP A 43 -6.47 16.06 1.96
CA TRP A 43 -5.37 16.59 1.16
C TRP A 43 -4.48 15.47 0.61
N THR A 44 -4.11 14.49 1.45
CA THR A 44 -3.33 13.32 1.00
C THR A 44 -4.10 12.52 -0.06
N LEU A 45 -5.37 12.18 0.21
CA LEU A 45 -6.20 11.42 -0.73
C LEU A 45 -6.42 12.14 -2.07
N SER A 46 -6.43 13.48 -2.09
CA SER A 46 -6.54 14.24 -3.34
C SER A 46 -5.35 14.04 -4.30
N ARG A 47 -4.24 13.48 -3.81
CA ARG A 47 -3.01 13.19 -4.57
C ARG A 47 -2.84 11.71 -4.87
N LEU A 48 -3.76 10.87 -4.40
CA LEU A 48 -3.70 9.42 -4.55
C LEU A 48 -4.86 8.93 -5.42
N GLN A 49 -4.58 7.90 -6.21
CA GLN A 49 -5.65 7.06 -6.75
C GLN A 49 -6.02 6.01 -5.69
N VAL A 50 -7.29 5.96 -5.30
CA VAL A 50 -7.81 4.91 -4.42
C VAL A 50 -8.34 3.76 -5.28
N ALA A 51 -7.66 2.61 -5.24
CA ALA A 51 -8.05 1.42 -5.99
C ALA A 51 -9.14 0.63 -5.24
N PRO A 52 -10.22 0.21 -5.91
CA PRO A 52 -11.26 -0.60 -5.29
C PRO A 52 -10.75 -2.01 -4.97
N VAL A 53 -11.28 -2.61 -3.91
CA VAL A 53 -11.04 -4.03 -3.62
C VAL A 53 -12.06 -4.87 -4.38
N THR A 54 -11.59 -5.54 -5.44
CA THR A 54 -12.42 -6.45 -6.23
C THR A 54 -12.29 -7.89 -5.71
N GLN A 55 -13.19 -8.78 -6.15
CA GLN A 55 -13.07 -10.21 -5.86
C GLN A 55 -11.72 -10.80 -6.33
N ALA A 56 -11.21 -10.35 -7.47
CA ALA A 56 -9.92 -10.80 -7.99
C ALA A 56 -8.76 -10.39 -7.09
N ILE A 57 -8.79 -9.14 -6.58
CA ILE A 57 -7.81 -8.66 -5.59
C ILE A 57 -7.89 -9.49 -4.30
N ALA A 58 -9.11 -9.74 -3.80
CA ALA A 58 -9.30 -10.55 -2.60
C ALA A 58 -8.77 -11.99 -2.76
N GLN A 59 -8.99 -12.62 -3.92
CA GLN A 59 -8.44 -13.95 -4.22
C GLN A 59 -6.91 -13.94 -4.32
N SER A 60 -6.34 -12.91 -4.94
CA SER A 60 -4.88 -12.75 -5.00
C SER A 60 -4.29 -12.53 -3.61
N ALA A 61 -4.92 -11.71 -2.76
CA ALA A 61 -4.50 -11.50 -1.38
C ALA A 61 -4.53 -12.81 -0.56
N ALA A 62 -5.59 -13.60 -0.70
CA ALA A 62 -5.68 -14.92 -0.07
C ALA A 62 -4.57 -15.88 -0.55
N ALA A 63 -4.17 -15.79 -1.82
CA ALA A 63 -3.04 -16.56 -2.34
C ALA A 63 -1.71 -16.12 -1.73
N LEU A 64 -1.47 -14.82 -1.57
CA LEU A 64 -0.27 -14.28 -0.91
C LEU A 64 -0.18 -14.77 0.54
N LEU A 65 -1.27 -14.67 1.31
CA LEU A 65 -1.33 -15.15 2.69
C LEU A 65 -1.04 -16.65 2.81
N ARG A 66 -1.64 -17.46 1.92
CA ARG A 66 -1.38 -18.91 1.88
C ARG A 66 0.08 -19.23 1.57
N ALA A 67 0.72 -18.45 0.72
CA ALA A 67 2.12 -18.67 0.33
C ALA A 67 3.10 -18.23 1.42
N ALA A 68 2.83 -17.11 2.11
CA ALA A 68 3.68 -16.60 3.16
C ALA A 68 3.57 -17.41 4.47
N GLY A 69 2.44 -18.08 4.71
CA GLY A 69 2.19 -18.85 5.93
C GLY A 69 1.75 -18.10 7.21
N PRO A 70 1.56 -16.76 7.27
CA PRO A 70 1.07 -16.11 8.48
C PRO A 70 -0.44 -16.32 8.71
N HIS A 71 -0.91 -15.99 9.93
CA HIS A 71 -2.33 -16.02 10.26
C HIS A 71 -3.08 -14.99 9.41
N GLY A 72 -3.92 -15.47 8.49
CA GLY A 72 -4.48 -14.64 7.41
C GLY A 72 -5.29 -13.40 7.82
N HIS A 73 -5.71 -13.28 9.09
CA HIS A 73 -6.45 -12.12 9.57
C HIS A 73 -5.55 -10.95 10.01
N GLU A 74 -4.32 -11.24 10.45
CA GLU A 74 -3.36 -10.23 10.93
C GLU A 74 -2.82 -9.38 9.77
N TYR A 75 -2.61 -10.00 8.61
CA TYR A 75 -2.02 -9.37 7.43
C TYR A 75 -3.03 -9.18 6.29
N ALA A 76 -4.34 -9.21 6.59
CA ALA A 76 -5.37 -9.22 5.55
C ALA A 76 -5.32 -7.95 4.68
N ILE A 77 -5.13 -6.78 5.29
CA ILE A 77 -5.10 -5.51 4.59
C ILE A 77 -3.77 -5.32 3.86
N ASP A 78 -2.64 -5.72 4.46
CA ASP A 78 -1.34 -5.77 3.79
C ASP A 78 -1.36 -6.68 2.56
N ALA A 79 -1.98 -7.85 2.66
CA ALA A 79 -2.12 -8.76 1.52
C ALA A 79 -2.99 -8.16 0.41
N VAL A 80 -4.04 -7.41 0.76
CA VAL A 80 -4.86 -6.67 -0.21
C VAL A 80 -4.08 -5.52 -0.85
N LEU A 81 -3.25 -4.81 -0.09
CA LEU A 81 -2.34 -3.78 -0.61
C LEU A 81 -1.33 -4.39 -1.59
N CYS A 82 -0.67 -5.48 -1.21
CA CYS A 82 0.26 -6.22 -2.06
C CYS A 82 -0.43 -6.75 -3.33
N ALA A 83 -1.62 -7.34 -3.21
CA ALA A 83 -2.40 -7.78 -4.36
C ALA A 83 -2.78 -6.61 -5.29
N THR A 84 -3.13 -5.46 -4.72
CA THR A 84 -3.38 -4.22 -5.49
C THR A 84 -2.12 -3.78 -6.23
N ALA A 85 -0.96 -3.75 -5.57
CA ALA A 85 0.32 -3.42 -6.18
C ALA A 85 0.66 -4.37 -7.34
N LEU A 86 0.37 -5.66 -7.21
CA LEU A 86 0.61 -6.64 -8.27
C LEU A 86 -0.31 -6.49 -9.50
N THR A 87 -1.39 -5.70 -9.42
CA THR A 87 -2.18 -5.35 -10.62
C THR A 87 -1.50 -4.27 -11.47
N GLN A 88 -0.53 -3.53 -10.92
CA GLN A 88 0.14 -2.46 -11.62
C GLN A 88 1.23 -2.99 -12.56
N PRO A 89 1.38 -2.41 -13.77
CA PRO A 89 2.42 -2.79 -14.70
C PRO A 89 3.80 -2.31 -14.22
N GLY A 90 4.86 -3.00 -14.64
CA GLY A 90 6.23 -2.57 -14.38
C GLY A 90 6.74 -2.84 -12.97
N ARG A 91 7.75 -2.07 -12.55
CA ARG A 91 8.29 -2.11 -11.19
C ARG A 91 7.41 -1.24 -10.28
N VAL A 92 7.14 -1.74 -9.07
CA VAL A 92 6.27 -1.08 -8.09
C VAL A 92 7.04 -0.91 -6.80
N THR A 93 6.97 0.28 -6.22
CA THR A 93 7.51 0.56 -4.87
C THR A 93 6.34 0.69 -3.91
N ILE A 94 6.31 -0.12 -2.85
CA ILE A 94 5.37 -0.02 -1.74
C ILE A 94 6.04 0.76 -0.62
N LEU A 95 5.42 1.86 -0.19
CA LEU A 95 5.84 2.66 0.96
C LEU A 95 5.04 2.20 2.18
N THR A 96 5.71 1.79 3.25
CA THR A 96 5.06 1.31 4.48
C THR A 96 5.90 1.59 5.72
N SER A 97 5.28 1.70 6.90
CA SER A 97 6.03 1.70 8.17
C SER A 97 6.62 0.32 8.50
N ASP A 98 5.98 -0.74 8.01
CA ASP A 98 6.23 -2.13 8.39
C ASP A 98 6.70 -2.92 7.17
N ALA A 99 7.94 -2.62 6.76
CA ALA A 99 8.53 -3.16 5.54
C ALA A 99 8.75 -4.69 5.57
N GLU A 100 8.89 -5.27 6.77
CA GLU A 100 9.08 -6.71 6.97
C GLU A 100 7.83 -7.49 6.52
N ASP A 101 6.65 -7.01 6.87
CA ASP A 101 5.37 -7.67 6.54
C ASP A 101 5.10 -7.67 5.04
N ILE A 102 5.31 -6.51 4.40
CA ILE A 102 5.20 -6.39 2.94
C ILE A 102 6.26 -7.26 2.26
N GLY A 103 7.51 -7.22 2.72
CA GLY A 103 8.60 -8.02 2.16
C GLY A 103 8.33 -9.52 2.24
N MET A 104 7.78 -10.00 3.34
CA MET A 104 7.32 -11.39 3.50
C MET A 104 6.23 -11.74 2.49
N LEU A 105 5.19 -10.90 2.38
CA LEU A 105 4.05 -11.13 1.48
C LEU A 105 4.45 -11.10 0.00
N THR A 106 5.44 -10.30 -0.36
CA THR A 106 5.87 -10.12 -1.76
C THR A 106 7.19 -10.80 -2.10
N ALA A 107 7.73 -11.66 -1.22
CA ALA A 107 9.01 -12.35 -1.42
C ALA A 107 9.21 -12.99 -2.82
N PRO A 108 8.22 -13.67 -3.44
CA PRO A 108 8.39 -14.23 -4.79
C PRO A 108 8.26 -13.20 -5.92
N HIS A 109 7.87 -11.96 -5.63
CA HIS A 109 7.53 -10.93 -6.60
C HIS A 109 8.64 -9.88 -6.75
N ILE A 110 9.73 -10.24 -7.44
CA ILE A 110 10.94 -9.40 -7.63
C ILE A 110 10.74 -8.00 -8.23
N ARG A 111 9.57 -7.73 -8.82
CA ARG A 111 9.22 -6.41 -9.37
C ARG A 111 8.67 -5.45 -8.31
N VAL A 112 8.30 -5.97 -7.14
CA VAL A 112 7.83 -5.19 -6.00
C VAL A 112 9.02 -4.93 -5.09
N VAL A 113 9.25 -3.67 -4.81
CA VAL A 113 10.24 -3.20 -3.85
C VAL A 113 9.49 -2.57 -2.68
N THR A 114 9.98 -2.80 -1.47
CA THR A 114 9.41 -2.23 -0.25
C THR A 114 10.37 -1.20 0.31
N GLU A 115 9.87 0.01 0.57
CA GLU A 115 10.63 1.11 1.18
C GLU A 115 9.94 1.54 2.48
N LYS A 116 10.75 1.76 3.52
CA LYS A 116 10.25 2.16 4.84
C LYS A 116 10.04 3.67 4.89
N VAL A 117 8.89 4.11 5.41
CA VAL A 117 8.52 5.54 5.62
C VAL A 117 7.92 5.83 7.00
#